data_AF-A0A6C0JX58-F1
#
_entry.id   AF-A0A6C0JX58-F1
#
_cell.length_a   1.000
_cell.length_b   1.000
_cell.length_c   1.000
_cell.angle_alpha   90.00
_cell.angle_beta   90.00
_cell.angle_gamma   90.00
#
_symmetry.space_group_name_H-M   'P 1'
#
loop_
_entity.id
_entity.type
_entity.pdbx_description
1 polymer ?
#
loop_
_entity_poly.entity_id
_entity_poly.type
_entity_poly.pdbx_seq_one_letter_code
_entity_poly.pdbx_strand_id
1 'polypeptide(L)'
;MHIKNRKNDLVIPPQYSTVLFKISHLFIISGSFAFYRKHYDFSFINGMWYVTSTVYWYDPRYDYRRIMDMVSINSGIVYHVYRGRNTNNANVLLGILGIFALCYYYSWKYQRKNELWMATYMHCGVHIIGFIMNIVLYSGCIDMYE
;
A
#
# COMPACT_ATOMS: atom_id res chain seq x y z
N MET A 1 16.01 -1.61 34.44
CA MET A 1 15.82 -1.11 33.05
C MET A 1 16.41 -2.12 32.09
N HIS A 2 15.62 -3.10 31.63
CA HIS A 2 16.11 -4.11 30.69
C HIS A 2 16.35 -3.44 29.33
N ILE A 3 17.61 -3.37 28.90
CA ILE A 3 17.94 -3.04 27.51
C ILE A 3 17.46 -4.24 26.68
N LYS A 4 16.18 -4.20 26.26
CA LYS A 4 15.62 -5.15 25.31
C LYS A 4 16.49 -5.10 24.05
N ASN A 5 17.00 -6.25 23.65
CA ASN A 5 17.92 -6.38 22.54
C ASN A 5 17.19 -5.95 21.24
N ARG A 6 17.31 -4.68 20.84
CA ARG A 6 16.44 -4.00 19.85
C ARG A 6 16.41 -4.67 18.46
N LYS A 7 17.36 -5.57 18.18
CA LYS A 7 17.43 -6.35 16.93
C LYS A 7 16.43 -7.50 16.86
N ASN A 8 15.97 -8.03 17.99
CA ASN A 8 15.07 -9.20 18.02
C ASN A 8 13.58 -8.83 17.87
N ASP A 9 13.23 -7.54 17.88
CA ASP A 9 11.85 -7.06 17.78
C ASP A 9 11.44 -6.64 16.35
N LEU A 10 12.34 -6.79 15.36
CA LEU A 10 12.05 -6.45 13.97
C LEU A 10 11.15 -7.51 13.33
N VAL A 11 10.11 -7.06 12.63
CA VAL A 11 9.17 -7.91 11.86
C VAL A 11 9.90 -8.58 10.70
N ILE A 12 10.81 -7.85 10.05
CA ILE A 12 11.69 -8.35 9.00
C ILE A 12 13.09 -7.72 9.12
N PRO A 13 14.16 -8.42 8.71
CA PRO A 13 15.50 -7.85 8.68
C PRO A 13 15.62 -6.59 7.77
N PRO A 14 16.58 -5.69 8.05
CA PRO A 14 16.71 -4.39 7.36
C PRO A 14 16.88 -4.47 5.84
N GLN A 15 17.51 -5.54 5.34
CA GLN A 15 17.70 -5.74 3.90
C GLN A 15 16.40 -5.84 3.11
N TYR A 16 15.35 -6.42 3.71
CA TYR A 16 14.03 -6.53 3.11
C TYR A 16 13.23 -5.23 3.29
N SER A 17 13.27 -4.65 4.50
CA SER A 17 12.54 -3.42 4.80
C SER A 17 13.04 -2.23 3.99
N THR A 18 14.33 -2.18 3.65
CA THR A 18 14.89 -1.13 2.79
C THR A 18 14.26 -1.14 1.40
N VAL A 19 13.96 -2.33 0.85
CA VAL A 19 13.27 -2.45 -0.45
C VAL A 19 11.84 -1.92 -0.33
N LEU A 20 11.13 -2.29 0.74
CA LEU A 20 9.76 -1.86 1.00
C LEU A 20 9.65 -0.35 1.29
N PHE A 21 10.64 0.21 1.99
CA PHE A 21 10.76 1.64 2.21
C PHE A 21 10.94 2.39 0.89
N LYS A 22 11.83 1.93 0.01
CA LYS A 22 12.06 2.56 -1.30
C LYS A 22 10.80 2.53 -2.16
N ILE A 23 10.15 1.36 -2.27
CA ILE A 23 8.97 1.22 -3.13
C ILE A 23 7.75 1.99 -2.61
N SER A 24 7.66 2.28 -1.32
CA SER A 24 6.60 3.11 -0.73
C SER A 24 6.54 4.54 -1.32
N HIS A 25 7.61 5.01 -1.99
CA HIS A 25 7.61 6.30 -2.68
C HIS A 25 6.71 6.32 -3.92
N LEU A 26 6.24 5.17 -4.42
CA LEU A 26 5.23 5.11 -5.47
C LEU A 26 3.94 5.85 -5.10
N PHE A 27 3.60 5.91 -3.81
CA PHE A 27 2.43 6.66 -3.33
C PHE A 27 2.53 8.16 -3.60
N ILE A 28 3.73 8.75 -3.60
CA ILE A 28 3.92 10.16 -3.98
C ILE A 28 3.55 10.36 -5.44
N ILE A 29 3.93 9.42 -6.31
CA ILE A 29 3.70 9.52 -7.75
C ILE A 29 2.20 9.42 -8.04
N SER A 30 1.51 8.42 -7.49
CA SER A 30 0.06 8.30 -7.66
C SER A 30 -0.71 9.44 -6.99
N GLY A 31 -0.26 9.92 -5.83
CA GLY A 31 -0.86 11.08 -5.15
C GLY A 31 -0.70 12.39 -5.92
N SER A 32 0.46 12.59 -6.55
CA SER A 32 0.72 13.73 -7.45
C SER A 32 -0.15 13.66 -8.71
N PHE A 33 -0.32 12.47 -9.27
CA PHE A 33 -1.20 12.26 -10.42
C PHE A 33 -2.67 12.54 -10.07
N ALA A 34 -3.14 12.07 -8.91
CA ALA A 34 -4.48 12.38 -8.40
C ALA A 34 -4.70 13.89 -8.25
N PHE A 35 -3.70 14.59 -7.67
CA PHE A 35 -3.74 16.04 -7.51
C PHE A 35 -3.85 16.77 -8.85
N TYR A 36 -3.02 16.38 -9.83
CA TYR A 36 -3.06 16.92 -11.19
C TYR A 36 -4.42 16.72 -11.86
N ARG A 37 -5.08 15.58 -11.61
CA ARG A 37 -6.43 15.26 -12.09
C ARG A 37 -7.55 15.88 -11.24
N LYS A 38 -7.22 16.75 -10.27
CA LYS A 38 -8.13 17.44 -9.34
C LYS A 38 -8.90 16.50 -8.39
N HIS A 39 -8.40 15.28 -8.16
CA HIS A 39 -8.94 14.38 -7.16
C HIS A 39 -8.21 14.53 -5.82
N TYR A 40 -8.52 15.60 -5.11
CA TYR A 40 -7.81 15.99 -3.89
C TYR A 40 -7.99 15.00 -2.73
N ASP A 41 -9.14 14.36 -2.64
CA ASP A 41 -9.43 13.29 -1.68
C ASP A 41 -8.50 12.09 -1.86
N PHE A 42 -8.32 11.59 -3.09
CA PHE A 42 -7.37 10.53 -3.38
C PHE A 42 -5.92 10.96 -3.17
N SER A 43 -5.58 12.20 -3.52
CA SER A 43 -4.25 12.76 -3.26
C SER A 43 -3.93 12.76 -1.76
N PHE A 44 -4.87 13.21 -0.93
CA PHE A 44 -4.75 13.18 0.53
C PHE A 44 -4.57 11.76 1.07
N ILE A 45 -5.37 10.79 0.60
CA ILE A 45 -5.24 9.38 1.00
C ILE A 45 -3.86 8.80 0.63
N ASN A 46 -3.36 9.09 -0.59
CA ASN A 46 -2.02 8.67 -0.99
C ASN A 46 -0.93 9.32 -0.12
N GLY A 47 -1.11 10.58 0.28
CA GLY A 47 -0.24 11.25 1.24
C GLY A 47 -0.21 10.52 2.59
N MET A 48 -1.37 10.11 3.10
CA MET A 48 -1.44 9.30 4.32
C MET A 48 -0.73 7.95 4.17
N TRP A 49 -0.96 7.23 3.06
CA TRP A 49 -0.29 5.96 2.76
C TRP A 49 1.23 6.12 2.69
N TYR A 50 1.71 7.16 2.00
CA TYR A 50 3.13 7.47 1.93
C TYR A 50 3.73 7.65 3.32
N VAL A 51 3.12 8.51 4.15
CA VAL A 51 3.62 8.80 5.50
C VAL A 51 3.60 7.55 6.37
N THR A 52 2.47 6.83 6.45
CA THR A 52 2.37 5.66 7.33
C THR A 52 3.30 4.54 6.89
N SER A 53 3.41 4.27 5.59
CA SER A 53 4.26 3.20 5.06
C SER A 53 5.74 3.52 5.24
N THR A 54 6.18 4.74 4.95
CA THR A 54 7.60 5.10 5.15
C THR A 54 8.00 5.10 6.62
N VAL A 55 7.14 5.62 7.50
CA VAL A 55 7.36 5.59 8.97
C VAL A 55 7.48 4.16 9.49
N TYR A 56 6.65 3.24 9.00
CA TYR A 56 6.70 1.84 9.41
C TYR A 56 7.91 1.10 8.80
N TRP A 57 8.15 1.20 7.49
CA TRP A 57 9.21 0.45 6.81
C TRP A 57 10.63 0.93 7.14
N TYR A 58 10.78 2.15 7.66
CA TYR A 58 12.05 2.64 8.20
C TYR A 58 12.56 1.78 9.38
N ASP A 59 11.67 1.32 10.25
CA ASP A 59 12.00 0.50 11.42
C ASP A 59 10.81 -0.43 11.74
N PRO A 60 10.66 -1.55 11.00
CA PRO A 60 9.44 -2.36 11.03
C PRO A 60 9.41 -3.21 12.29
N ARG A 61 8.71 -2.73 13.32
CA ARG A 61 8.49 -3.43 14.60
C ARG A 61 7.02 -3.80 14.79
N TYR A 62 6.75 -4.72 15.71
CA TYR A 62 5.40 -5.01 16.17
C TYR A 62 4.90 -3.91 17.12
N ASP A 63 4.63 -2.72 16.58
CA ASP A 63 4.12 -1.58 17.34
C ASP A 63 3.00 -0.83 16.60
N TYR A 64 2.58 0.31 17.16
CA TYR A 64 1.47 1.11 16.65
C TYR A 64 1.70 1.63 15.23
N ARG A 65 2.95 1.81 14.77
CA ARG A 65 3.25 2.27 13.40
C ARG A 65 2.74 1.29 12.36
N ARG A 66 2.89 -0.01 12.63
CA ARG A 66 2.34 -1.09 11.80
C ARG A 66 0.82 -1.03 11.74
N ILE A 67 0.17 -0.81 12.89
CA ILE A 67 -1.29 -0.75 12.99
C ILE A 67 -1.81 0.47 12.21
N MET A 68 -1.19 1.63 12.38
CA MET A 68 -1.55 2.85 11.64
C MET A 68 -1.43 2.63 10.13
N ASP A 69 -0.33 2.03 9.67
CA ASP A 69 -0.13 1.73 8.25
C ASP A 69 -1.20 0.79 7.69
N MET A 70 -1.46 -0.33 8.38
CA MET A 70 -2.50 -1.27 7.96
C MET A 70 -3.89 -0.62 7.94
N VAL A 71 -4.25 0.17 8.96
CA VAL A 71 -5.55 0.85 9.02
C VAL A 71 -5.67 1.90 7.91
N SER A 72 -4.62 2.67 7.66
CA SER A 72 -4.54 3.67 6.60
C SER A 72 -4.74 3.02 5.22
N ILE A 73 -3.99 1.95 4.91
CA ILE A 73 -4.11 1.21 3.65
C ILE A 73 -5.51 0.61 3.49
N ASN A 74 -6.03 -0.11 4.50
CA ASN A 74 -7.34 -0.76 4.39
C ASN A 74 -8.49 0.25 4.24
N SER A 75 -8.49 1.33 5.03
CA SER A 75 -9.53 2.38 4.92
C SER A 75 -9.50 3.06 3.55
N GLY A 76 -8.30 3.36 3.04
CA GLY A 76 -8.15 3.93 1.70
C GLY A 76 -8.59 2.96 0.59
N ILE A 77 -8.31 1.65 0.70
CA ILE A 77 -8.78 0.65 -0.27
C ILE A 77 -10.31 0.62 -0.30
N VAL A 78 -10.97 0.57 0.87
CA VAL A 78 -12.43 0.62 0.97
C VAL A 78 -12.97 1.89 0.29
N TYR A 79 -12.34 3.04 0.53
CA TYR A 79 -12.72 4.30 -0.11
C TYR A 79 -12.54 4.26 -1.64
N HIS A 80 -11.42 3.74 -2.13
CA HIS A 80 -11.14 3.62 -3.57
C HIS A 80 -12.13 2.69 -4.26
N VAL A 81 -12.48 1.56 -3.63
CA VAL A 81 -13.51 0.63 -4.15
C VAL A 81 -14.88 1.30 -4.16
N TYR A 82 -15.25 1.99 -3.08
CA TYR A 82 -16.52 2.70 -3.00
C TYR A 82 -16.66 3.77 -4.09
N ARG A 83 -15.62 4.58 -4.32
CA ARG A 83 -15.63 5.61 -5.39
C ARG A 83 -15.50 5.01 -6.79
N GLY A 84 -14.80 3.89 -6.94
CA GLY A 84 -14.56 3.22 -8.22
C GLY A 84 -15.77 2.48 -8.80
N ARG A 85 -16.80 2.19 -7.98
CA ARG A 85 -17.94 1.32 -8.35
C ARG A 85 -18.78 1.80 -9.54
N ASN A 86 -18.84 3.10 -9.78
CA ASN A 86 -19.63 3.72 -10.86
C ASN A 86 -18.75 4.18 -12.04
N THR A 87 -17.45 3.86 -12.02
CA THR A 87 -16.56 4.27 -13.11
C THR A 87 -16.72 3.35 -14.31
N ASN A 88 -16.47 3.88 -15.51
CA ASN A 88 -16.43 3.06 -16.75
C ASN A 88 -15.40 1.92 -16.69
N ASN A 89 -14.44 1.99 -15.77
CA ASN A 89 -13.36 1.01 -15.58
C ASN A 89 -13.63 0.04 -14.42
N ALA A 90 -14.84 -0.02 -13.85
CA ALA A 90 -15.14 -0.80 -12.64
C ALA A 90 -14.72 -2.28 -12.75
N ASN A 91 -14.98 -2.94 -13.88
CA ASN A 91 -14.57 -4.34 -14.10
C ASN A 91 -13.05 -4.52 -14.14
N VAL A 92 -12.34 -3.56 -14.77
CA VAL A 92 -10.86 -3.56 -14.82
C VAL A 92 -10.30 -3.36 -13.42
N LEU A 93 -10.87 -2.42 -12.66
CA LEU A 93 -10.48 -2.16 -11.27
C LEU A 93 -10.72 -3.39 -10.38
N LEU A 94 -11.83 -4.10 -10.56
CA LEU A 94 -12.11 -5.33 -9.81
C LEU A 94 -11.09 -6.44 -10.13
N GLY A 95 -10.72 -6.60 -11.41
CA GLY A 95 -9.67 -7.53 -11.82
C GLY A 95 -8.31 -7.20 -11.20
N ILE A 96 -7.91 -5.92 -11.23
CA ILE A 96 -6.66 -5.44 -10.62
C ILE A 96 -6.68 -5.65 -9.10
N LEU A 97 -7.81 -5.38 -8.44
CA LEU A 97 -7.99 -5.63 -7.01
C LEU A 97 -7.84 -7.11 -6.65
N GLY A 98 -8.31 -8.02 -7.50
CA GLY A 98 -8.08 -9.46 -7.37
C GLY A 98 -6.60 -9.81 -7.38
N ILE A 99 -5.83 -9.26 -8.34
CA ILE A 99 -4.38 -9.47 -8.43
C ILE A 99 -3.67 -8.88 -7.20
N PHE A 100 -4.08 -7.68 -6.77
CA PHE A 100 -3.58 -7.04 -5.54
C PHE A 100 -3.75 -7.95 -4.32
N ALA A 101 -4.95 -8.52 -4.14
CA ALA A 101 -5.26 -9.42 -3.05
C ALA A 101 -4.42 -10.71 -3.11
N LEU A 102 -4.19 -11.25 -4.32
CA LEU A 102 -3.31 -12.40 -4.52
C LEU A 102 -1.86 -12.09 -4.13
N CYS A 103 -1.31 -10.95 -4.55
CA CYS A 103 0.03 -10.51 -4.14
C CYS A 103 0.16 -10.43 -2.61
N TYR A 104 -0.84 -9.85 -1.94
CA TYR A 104 -0.87 -9.77 -0.48
C TYR A 104 -0.92 -11.16 0.18
N TYR A 105 -1.81 -12.04 -0.30
CA TYR A 105 -1.94 -13.41 0.20
C TYR A 105 -0.64 -14.20 0.06
N TYR A 106 0.01 -14.14 -1.12
CA TYR A 106 1.27 -14.83 -1.35
C TYR A 106 2.40 -14.23 -0.52
N SER A 107 2.46 -12.91 -0.35
CA SER A 107 3.42 -12.26 0.53
C SER A 107 3.35 -12.84 1.96
N TRP A 108 2.14 -12.90 2.52
CA TRP A 108 1.92 -13.50 3.83
C TRP A 108 2.26 -14.99 3.88
N LYS A 109 1.87 -15.77 2.85
CA LYS A 109 2.15 -17.20 2.75
C LYS A 109 3.66 -17.48 2.75
N TYR A 110 4.45 -16.75 1.97
CA TYR A 110 5.90 -16.89 1.93
C TYR A 110 6.57 -16.42 3.22
N GLN A 111 6.04 -15.38 3.86
CA GLN A 111 6.53 -14.93 5.17
C GLN A 111 6.38 -16.02 6.24
N ARG A 112 5.25 -16.75 6.26
CA ARG A 112 5.06 -17.89 7.19
C ARG A 112 5.98 -19.06 6.93
N LYS A 113 6.48 -19.21 5.70
CA LYS A 113 7.49 -20.21 5.33
C LYS A 113 8.93 -19.74 5.56
N ASN A 114 9.12 -18.52 6.09
CA ASN A 114 10.41 -17.88 6.25
C ASN A 114 11.16 -17.61 4.92
N GLU A 115 10.44 -17.60 3.78
CA GLU A 115 10.97 -17.25 2.46
C GLU A 115 10.89 -15.73 2.24
N LEU A 116 11.70 -14.98 3.00
CA LEU A 116 11.55 -13.53 3.15
C LEU A 116 11.75 -12.73 1.85
N TRP A 117 12.62 -13.17 0.93
CA TRP A 117 12.78 -12.51 -0.37
C TRP A 117 11.52 -12.62 -1.22
N MET A 118 10.93 -13.82 -1.30
CA MET A 118 9.70 -14.01 -2.06
C MET A 118 8.53 -13.25 -1.42
N ALA A 119 8.44 -13.26 -0.08
CA ALA A 119 7.47 -12.46 0.65
C ALA A 119 7.61 -10.95 0.33
N THR A 120 8.85 -10.46 0.27
CA THR A 120 9.18 -9.07 -0.06
C THR A 120 8.80 -8.75 -1.51
N TYR A 121 9.14 -9.59 -2.48
CA TYR A 121 8.76 -9.36 -3.88
C TYR A 121 7.25 -9.37 -4.09
N MET A 122 6.53 -10.28 -3.44
CA MET A 122 5.07 -10.30 -3.49
C MET A 122 4.47 -9.05 -2.84
N HIS A 123 5.06 -8.54 -1.75
CA HIS A 123 4.65 -7.27 -1.15
C HIS A 123 4.98 -6.07 -2.06
N CYS A 124 6.13 -6.05 -2.71
CA CYS A 124 6.43 -5.06 -3.75
C CYS A 124 5.37 -5.11 -4.87
N GLY A 125 4.90 -6.31 -5.22
CA GLY A 125 3.76 -6.51 -6.11
C GLY A 125 2.50 -5.78 -5.63
N VAL A 126 2.19 -5.83 -4.32
CA VAL A 126 1.07 -5.06 -3.73
C VAL A 126 1.23 -3.56 -4.00
N HIS A 127 2.44 -3.00 -3.83
CA HIS A 127 2.71 -1.57 -4.10
C HIS A 127 2.59 -1.24 -5.60
N ILE A 128 3.14 -2.06 -6.49
CA ILE A 128 3.11 -1.83 -7.94
C ILE A 128 1.68 -1.95 -8.47
N ILE A 129 0.96 -2.99 -8.09
CA ILE A 129 -0.42 -3.20 -8.52
C ILE A 129 -1.34 -2.13 -7.92
N GLY A 130 -1.13 -1.75 -6.65
CA GLY A 130 -1.84 -0.63 -6.02
C GLY A 130 -1.59 0.70 -6.75
N PHE A 131 -0.35 0.97 -7.16
CA PHE A 131 0.00 2.11 -7.98
C PHE A 131 -0.74 2.09 -9.34
N ILE A 132 -0.73 0.97 -10.06
CA ILE A 132 -1.45 0.82 -11.33
C ILE A 132 -2.96 1.02 -11.14
N MET A 133 -3.54 0.41 -10.10
CA MET A 133 -4.95 0.57 -9.73
C MET A 133 -5.31 2.05 -9.54
N ASN A 134 -4.47 2.80 -8.82
CA ASN A 134 -4.64 4.23 -8.60
C ASN A 134 -4.62 5.02 -9.92
N ILE A 135 -3.64 4.76 -10.80
CA ILE A 135 -3.56 5.44 -12.10
C ILE A 135 -4.80 5.16 -12.96
N VAL A 136 -5.26 3.90 -13.01
CA VAL A 136 -6.48 3.52 -13.76
C VAL A 136 -7.72 4.20 -13.19
N LEU A 137 -7.83 4.25 -11.86
CA LEU A 137 -8.94 4.91 -11.19
C LEU A 137 -8.97 6.41 -11.52
N TYR A 138 -7.86 7.14 -11.32
CA TYR A 138 -7.78 8.60 -11.52
C TYR A 138 -7.80 9.04 -13.00
N SER A 139 -7.58 8.09 -13.91
CA SER A 139 -7.72 8.33 -15.35
C SER A 139 -9.17 8.20 -15.83
N GLY A 140 -10.01 7.47 -15.10
CA GLY A 140 -11.43 7.34 -15.42
C GLY A 140 -12.24 8.60 -15.08
N CYS A 141 -13.43 8.74 -15.66
CA CYS A 141 -14.44 9.65 -15.14
C CYS A 141 -14.94 9.08 -13.81
N ILE A 142 -14.41 9.61 -12.70
CA ILE A 142 -14.96 9.38 -11.38
C ILE A 142 -15.97 10.48 -11.19
N ASP A 143 -17.26 10.13 -11.22
CA ASP A 143 -18.31 11.10 -10.94
C ASP A 143 -18.01 11.74 -9.59
N MET A 144 -17.80 13.06 -9.62
CA MET A 144 -17.91 13.86 -8.41
C MET A 144 -19.41 13.91 -8.17
N TYR A 145 -19.89 13.21 -7.15
CA TYR A 145 -21.28 13.36 -6.72
C TYR A 145 -21.53 14.87 -6.55
N GLU A 146 -22.44 15.41 -7.36
CA GLU A 146 -23.22 16.61 -7.05
C GLU A 146 -24.02 16.39 -5.77
#